data_AF-A0A0K0Y9H9-F1
#
_entry.id   AF-A0A0K0Y9H9-F1
#
_cell.length_a   1.000
_cell.length_b   1.000
_cell.length_c   1.000
_cell.angle_alpha   90.00
_cell.angle_beta   90.00
_cell.angle_gamma   90.00
#
_symmetry.space_group_name_H-M   'P 1'
#
loop_
_entity.id
_entity.type
_entity.pdbx_description
1 polymer ?
#
loop_
_entity_poly.entity_id
_entity_poly.type
_entity_poly.pdbx_seq_one_letter_code
_entity_poly.pdbx_strand_id
1 'polypeptide(L)'
;MTKHKDLPSVIPIFPLSGALLLPRAQLPLHLFEPRYLAMLDDALKTDARMIGMVQPNEAVDGDDVLHTIGCAGRVTAMSETESGGYMITLSGVSRFRIGEEVDGFTPYRRACVDWNGFEDDLGEEQLDPDMNRAALMALLERFFEEADLSTDWGSMNEAEPETLINSLSMLCPFEPEERQALLEAETLPARREMLVTLIEYALHGGNEHKVMQ
;
A
#
# COMPACT_ATOMS: atom_id res chain seq x y z
N MET A 1 19.39 12.02 4.58
CA MET A 1 18.11 11.60 5.17
C MET A 1 17.08 12.65 4.81
N THR A 2 16.03 12.26 4.08
CA THR A 2 14.91 13.14 3.73
C THR A 2 14.09 13.39 4.99
N LYS A 3 13.71 14.64 5.26
CA LYS A 3 12.79 14.98 6.36
C LYS A 3 11.41 15.27 5.79
N HIS A 4 10.37 15.16 6.62
CA HIS A 4 8.99 15.50 6.22
C HIS A 4 8.84 16.92 5.66
N LYS A 5 9.64 17.87 6.16
CA LYS A 5 9.69 19.25 5.64
C LYS A 5 10.18 19.36 4.20
N ASP A 6 10.83 18.33 3.68
CA ASP A 6 11.33 18.26 2.31
C ASP A 6 10.32 17.55 1.38
N LEU A 7 9.22 17.02 1.92
CA LEU A 7 8.15 16.42 1.14
C LEU A 7 7.19 17.49 0.63
N PRO A 8 6.66 17.34 -0.60
CA PRO A 8 5.72 18.29 -1.18
C PRO A 8 4.42 18.35 -0.37
N SER A 9 3.82 19.54 -0.26
CA SER A 9 2.52 19.74 0.40
C SER A 9 1.32 19.41 -0.49
N VAL A 10 1.54 19.23 -1.80
CA VAL A 10 0.53 18.84 -2.78
C VAL A 10 1.12 17.75 -3.67
N ILE A 11 0.40 16.64 -3.82
CA ILE A 11 0.82 15.53 -4.68
C ILE A 11 -0.33 15.08 -5.60
N PRO A 12 -0.02 14.47 -6.75
CA PRO A 12 -1.00 13.70 -7.51
C PRO A 12 -1.55 12.55 -6.67
N ILE A 13 -2.84 12.30 -6.76
CA ILE A 13 -3.54 11.21 -6.07
C ILE A 13 -3.95 10.16 -7.09
N PHE A 14 -3.59 8.91 -6.80
CA PHE A 14 -3.96 7.74 -7.56
C PHE A 14 -4.92 6.87 -6.73
N PRO A 15 -6.24 7.01 -6.97
CA PRO A 15 -7.23 6.11 -6.39
C PRO A 15 -7.04 4.71 -6.96
N LEU A 16 -6.70 3.74 -6.12
CA LEU A 16 -6.56 2.34 -6.54
C LEU A 16 -7.11 1.41 -5.47
N SER A 17 -8.16 0.68 -5.82
CA SER A 17 -8.67 -0.42 -5.01
C SER A 17 -7.86 -1.69 -5.26
N GLY A 18 -7.85 -2.59 -4.28
CA GLY A 18 -7.24 -3.92 -4.43
C GLY A 18 -5.71 -3.96 -4.38
N ALA A 19 -5.04 -2.82 -4.26
CA ALA A 19 -3.59 -2.74 -4.08
C ALA A 19 -3.25 -1.87 -2.87
N LEU A 20 -2.19 -2.25 -2.17
CA LEU A 20 -1.69 -1.55 -0.99
C LEU A 20 -0.24 -1.14 -1.23
N LEU A 21 0.10 0.10 -0.89
CA LEU A 21 1.48 0.57 -0.80
C LEU A 21 1.80 0.87 0.66
N LEU A 22 2.91 0.34 1.15
CA LEU A 22 3.42 0.61 2.50
C LEU A 22 4.78 1.33 2.41
N PRO A 23 5.15 2.13 3.43
CA PRO A 23 6.49 2.71 3.52
C PRO A 23 7.58 1.64 3.35
N ARG A 24 8.66 1.98 2.63
CA ARG A 24 9.81 1.11 2.30
C ARG A 24 9.50 -0.12 1.43
N ALA A 25 8.22 -0.42 1.16
CA ALA A 25 7.84 -1.50 0.25
C ALA A 25 7.87 -1.04 -1.22
N GLN A 26 7.88 -2.01 -2.14
CA GLN A 26 7.83 -1.76 -3.58
C GLN A 26 6.54 -2.29 -4.17
N LEU A 27 5.86 -1.46 -4.96
CA LEU A 27 4.64 -1.82 -5.66
C LEU A 27 4.80 -1.59 -7.18
N PRO A 28 4.86 -2.66 -7.98
CA PRO A 28 4.81 -2.54 -9.44
C PRO A 28 3.38 -2.24 -9.90
N LEU A 29 3.22 -1.33 -10.87
CA LEU A 29 1.93 -0.92 -11.42
C LEU A 29 2.00 -0.79 -12.94
N HIS A 30 0.96 -1.28 -13.63
CA HIS A 30 0.79 -1.04 -15.06
C HIS A 30 -0.17 0.14 -15.27
N LEU A 31 0.35 1.26 -15.77
CA LEU A 31 -0.41 2.45 -16.11
C LEU A 31 -0.69 2.48 -17.60
N PHE A 32 -1.97 2.47 -17.97
CA PHE A 32 -2.40 2.52 -19.37
C PHE A 32 -3.53 3.53 -19.62
N GLU A 33 -4.27 3.94 -18.59
CA GLU A 33 -5.32 4.96 -18.75
C GLU A 33 -4.70 6.35 -18.98
N PRO A 34 -5.20 7.13 -19.97
CA PRO A 34 -4.63 8.44 -20.32
C PRO A 34 -4.46 9.42 -19.15
N ARG A 35 -5.41 9.41 -18.18
CA ARG A 35 -5.32 10.25 -16.99
C ARG A 35 -4.13 9.91 -16.09
N TYR A 36 -3.80 8.62 -15.96
CA TYR A 36 -2.69 8.15 -15.12
C TYR A 36 -1.35 8.24 -15.86
N LEU A 37 -1.35 8.18 -17.19
CA LEU A 37 -0.19 8.55 -17.99
C LEU A 37 0.16 10.03 -17.81
N ALA A 38 -0.83 10.92 -17.88
CA ALA A 38 -0.63 12.34 -17.60
C ALA A 38 -0.17 12.61 -16.15
N MET A 39 -0.71 11.85 -15.19
CA MET A 39 -0.28 11.89 -13.78
C MET A 39 1.19 11.51 -13.63
N LEU A 40 1.61 10.41 -14.26
CA LEU A 40 3.01 9.95 -14.24
C LEU A 40 3.94 11.00 -14.86
N ASP A 41 3.60 11.51 -16.03
CA ASP A 41 4.39 12.54 -16.73
C ASP A 41 4.59 13.78 -15.86
N ASP A 42 3.54 14.25 -15.19
CA ASP A 42 3.63 15.42 -14.32
C ASP A 42 4.39 15.12 -13.03
N ALA A 43 4.23 13.94 -12.43
CA ALA A 43 5.01 13.51 -11.29
C ALA A 43 6.51 13.50 -11.62
N LEU A 44 6.91 12.96 -12.77
CA LEU A 44 8.30 12.86 -13.22
C LEU A 44 8.97 14.21 -13.49
N LYS A 45 8.19 15.27 -13.77
CA LYS A 45 8.70 16.65 -13.92
C LYS A 45 9.05 17.31 -12.59
N THR A 46 8.64 16.73 -11.47
CA THR A 46 8.98 17.23 -10.12
C THR A 46 10.25 16.55 -9.59
N ASP A 47 10.99 17.24 -8.72
CA ASP A 47 12.14 16.64 -8.03
C ASP A 47 11.72 15.48 -7.09
N ALA A 48 10.49 15.54 -6.57
CA ALA A 48 9.96 14.53 -5.68
C ALA A 48 9.63 13.21 -6.40
N ARG A 49 9.10 13.28 -7.64
CA ARG A 49 8.63 12.12 -8.41
C ARG A 49 7.65 11.23 -7.63
N MET A 50 6.77 11.87 -6.86
CA MET A 50 5.85 11.20 -5.95
C MET A 50 4.44 11.11 -6.51
N ILE A 51 3.78 10.01 -6.18
CA ILE A 51 2.36 9.75 -6.42
C ILE A 51 1.77 9.26 -5.10
N GLY A 52 0.67 9.87 -4.66
CA GLY A 52 -0.07 9.46 -3.48
C GLY A 52 -1.06 8.37 -3.82
N MET A 53 -0.86 7.15 -3.32
CA MET A 53 -1.84 6.08 -3.46
C MET A 53 -2.84 6.12 -2.31
N VAL A 54 -4.12 6.07 -2.64
CA VAL A 54 -5.21 6.09 -1.67
C VAL A 54 -6.28 5.10 -2.11
N GLN A 55 -6.80 4.31 -1.18
CA GLN A 55 -7.90 3.40 -1.48
C GLN A 55 -9.23 4.18 -1.57
N PRO A 56 -10.10 3.84 -2.54
CA PRO A 56 -11.50 4.26 -2.50
C PRO A 56 -12.18 3.75 -1.22
N ASN A 57 -13.04 4.57 -0.63
CA ASN A 57 -13.84 4.22 0.55
C ASN A 57 -15.24 3.82 0.10
N GLU A 58 -15.49 2.51 0.05
CA GLU A 58 -16.76 1.93 -0.42
C GLU A 58 -17.88 1.99 0.64
N ALA A 59 -17.55 2.29 1.91
CA ALA A 59 -18.50 2.36 3.00
C ALA A 59 -19.29 3.68 3.06
N VAL A 60 -18.89 4.68 2.28
CA VAL A 60 -19.56 6.00 2.22
C VAL A 60 -20.40 6.08 0.95
N ASP A 61 -21.68 6.41 1.10
CA ASP A 61 -22.58 6.66 -0.03
C ASP A 61 -22.06 7.84 -0.86
N GLY A 62 -21.54 7.52 -2.04
CA GLY A 62 -20.99 8.47 -2.99
C GLY A 62 -19.94 7.79 -3.86
N ASP A 63 -20.20 7.73 -5.17
CA ASP A 63 -19.17 7.30 -6.11
C ASP A 63 -17.95 8.23 -5.91
N ASP A 64 -16.77 7.66 -5.67
CA ASP A 64 -15.47 8.35 -5.72
C ASP A 64 -14.99 9.05 -4.41
N VAL A 65 -15.47 8.62 -3.24
CA VAL A 65 -14.87 9.00 -1.93
C VAL A 65 -13.60 8.20 -1.66
N LEU A 66 -12.56 8.84 -1.09
CA LEU A 66 -11.28 8.21 -0.74
C LEU A 66 -11.14 8.06 0.77
N HIS A 67 -10.37 7.05 1.21
CA HIS A 67 -9.93 6.98 2.60
C HIS A 67 -9.04 8.18 2.96
N THR A 68 -9.05 8.55 4.24
CA THR A 68 -8.29 9.71 4.71
C THR A 68 -6.79 9.47 4.71
N ILE A 69 -6.35 8.23 4.92
CA ILE A 69 -4.92 7.86 4.98
C ILE A 69 -4.53 7.13 3.70
N GLY A 70 -3.46 7.61 3.05
CA GLY A 70 -2.82 6.98 1.91
C GLY A 70 -1.31 6.80 2.12
N CYS A 71 -0.62 6.24 1.13
CA CYS A 71 0.83 6.14 1.11
C CYS A 71 1.42 6.79 -0.14
N ALA A 72 2.37 7.69 0.03
CA ALA A 72 3.09 8.31 -1.06
C ALA A 72 4.22 7.39 -1.53
N GLY A 73 4.22 7.05 -2.81
CA GLY A 73 5.27 6.29 -3.47
C GLY A 73 6.11 7.19 -4.37
N ARG A 74 7.42 6.95 -4.39
CA ARG A 74 8.33 7.56 -5.37
C ARG A 74 8.49 6.62 -6.56
N VAL A 75 8.40 7.15 -7.77
CA VAL A 75 8.70 6.39 -8.99
C VAL A 75 10.20 6.10 -9.03
N THR A 76 10.58 4.83 -8.89
CA THR A 76 11.98 4.38 -8.84
C THR A 76 12.40 3.56 -10.06
N ALA A 77 11.44 2.94 -10.75
CA ALA A 77 11.67 2.29 -12.04
C ALA A 77 10.50 2.55 -12.99
N MET A 78 10.79 2.57 -14.29
CA MET A 78 9.80 2.75 -15.35
C MET A 78 10.28 2.09 -16.63
N SER A 79 9.37 1.41 -17.33
CA SER A 79 9.59 0.88 -18.68
C SER A 79 8.31 0.96 -19.51
N GLU A 80 8.42 1.27 -20.79
CA GLU A 80 7.31 1.21 -21.74
C GLU A 80 6.83 -0.24 -21.93
N THR A 81 5.53 -0.43 -22.07
CA THR A 81 4.92 -1.73 -22.42
C THR A 81 4.60 -1.79 -23.90
N GLU A 82 4.60 -3.00 -24.47
CA GLU A 82 4.28 -3.22 -25.90
C GLU A 82 2.87 -2.73 -26.28
N SER A 83 1.96 -2.63 -25.30
CA SER A 83 0.58 -2.18 -25.47
C SER A 83 0.40 -0.65 -25.40
N GLY A 84 1.47 0.13 -25.27
CA GLY A 84 1.40 1.60 -25.21
C GLY A 84 1.10 2.19 -23.84
N GLY A 85 1.43 1.48 -22.75
CA GLY A 85 1.40 1.99 -21.37
C GLY A 85 2.81 1.98 -20.74
N TYR A 86 2.86 2.17 -19.41
CA TYR A 86 4.09 2.07 -18.63
C TYR A 86 3.94 1.05 -17.51
N MET A 87 4.95 0.19 -17.36
CA MET A 87 5.19 -0.50 -16.11
C MET A 87 6.05 0.41 -15.24
N ILE A 88 5.58 0.76 -14.05
CA ILE A 88 6.35 1.53 -13.06
C ILE A 88 6.52 0.75 -11.78
N THR A 89 7.55 1.09 -11.01
CA THR A 89 7.68 0.67 -9.61
C THR A 89 7.60 1.90 -8.72
N LEU A 90 6.65 1.88 -7.79
CA LEU A 90 6.60 2.82 -6.68
C LEU A 90 7.34 2.25 -5.49
N SER A 91 8.29 3.00 -4.93
CA SER A 91 8.88 2.72 -3.62
C SER A 91 8.19 3.59 -2.58
N GLY A 92 7.54 2.96 -1.61
CA GLY A 92 6.79 3.66 -0.55
C GLY A 92 7.71 4.55 0.27
N VAL A 93 7.34 5.82 0.38
CA VAL A 93 8.10 6.84 1.12
C VAL A 93 7.49 7.04 2.49
N SER A 94 6.23 7.42 2.55
CA SER A 94 5.55 7.67 3.83
C SER A 94 4.04 7.74 3.64
N ARG A 95 3.32 7.40 4.71
CA ARG A 95 1.89 7.65 4.83
C ARG A 95 1.61 9.14 4.94
N PHE A 96 0.41 9.52 4.56
CA PHE A 96 -0.08 10.88 4.65
C PHE A 96 -1.58 10.89 4.91
N ARG A 97 -2.08 12.00 5.46
CA ARG A 97 -3.51 12.31 5.49
C ARG A 97 -3.87 13.18 4.30
N ILE A 98 -4.87 12.78 3.53
CA ILE A 98 -5.42 13.58 2.45
C ILE A 98 -6.17 14.77 3.05
N GLY A 99 -5.87 15.97 2.54
CA GLY A 99 -6.56 17.20 2.86
C GLY A 99 -7.50 17.61 1.73
N GLU A 100 -7.59 18.92 1.49
CA GLU A 100 -8.43 19.48 0.42
C GLU A 100 -7.90 19.07 -0.96
N GLU A 101 -8.81 18.66 -1.85
CA GLU A 101 -8.50 18.49 -3.26
C GLU A 101 -8.16 19.84 -3.89
N VAL A 102 -7.14 19.85 -4.74
CA VAL A 102 -6.68 21.05 -5.45
C VAL A 102 -7.35 21.08 -6.81
N ASP A 103 -8.25 22.04 -6.98
CA ASP A 103 -8.91 22.30 -8.26
C ASP A 103 -7.88 22.58 -9.37
N GLY A 104 -8.17 22.08 -10.57
CA GLY A 104 -7.31 22.29 -11.73
C GLY A 104 -7.84 21.64 -13.00
N PHE A 105 -7.08 21.80 -14.09
CA PHE A 105 -7.38 21.22 -15.39
C PHE A 105 -6.68 19.88 -15.62
N THR A 106 -6.09 19.28 -14.58
CA THR A 106 -5.45 17.97 -14.68
C THR A 106 -6.52 16.88 -14.79
N PRO A 107 -6.32 15.84 -15.62
CA PRO A 107 -7.28 14.74 -15.77
C PRO A 107 -7.25 13.75 -14.59
N TYR A 108 -6.43 14.03 -13.57
CA TYR A 108 -6.22 13.23 -12.37
C TYR A 108 -6.35 14.12 -11.12
N ARG A 109 -6.64 13.49 -9.99
CA ARG A 109 -6.82 14.17 -8.70
C ARG A 109 -5.50 14.67 -8.14
N ARG A 110 -5.55 15.80 -7.45
CA ARG A 110 -4.44 16.34 -6.67
C ARG A 110 -5.00 16.77 -5.32
N ALA A 111 -4.24 16.60 -4.27
CA ALA A 111 -4.69 17.01 -2.94
C ALA A 111 -3.53 17.62 -2.15
N CYS A 112 -3.89 18.55 -1.27
CA CYS A 112 -3.04 18.92 -0.14
C CYS A 112 -2.86 17.68 0.74
N VAL A 113 -1.66 17.47 1.28
CA VAL A 113 -1.35 16.31 2.13
C VAL A 113 -0.67 16.74 3.42
N ASP A 114 -1.02 16.07 4.51
CA ASP A 114 -0.41 16.24 5.82
C ASP A 114 0.40 15.00 6.21
N TRP A 115 1.66 15.23 6.54
CA TRP A 115 2.64 14.22 6.91
C TRP A 115 2.79 14.02 8.43
N ASN A 116 2.16 14.89 9.24
CA ASN A 116 2.29 14.85 10.70
C ASN A 116 1.83 13.51 11.27
N GLY A 117 2.51 12.97 12.28
CA GLY A 117 2.14 11.68 12.89
C GLY A 117 2.56 10.44 12.08
N PHE A 118 3.35 10.64 11.01
CA PHE A 118 3.97 9.55 10.23
C PHE A 118 5.50 9.71 10.19
N GLU A 119 6.10 10.31 11.22
CA GLU A 119 7.54 10.60 11.30
C GLU A 119 8.41 9.35 11.17
N ASP A 120 7.94 8.22 11.70
CA ASP A 120 8.66 6.94 11.70
C ASP A 120 8.73 6.29 10.31
N ASP A 121 7.92 6.74 9.35
CA ASP A 121 7.95 6.22 7.98
C ASP A 121 9.20 6.71 7.21
N LEU A 122 9.79 7.84 7.59
CA LEU A 122 11.03 8.36 7.00
C LEU A 122 12.30 7.92 7.77
N GLY A 123 12.12 7.21 8.89
CA GLY A 123 13.17 6.74 9.76
C GLY A 123 13.85 5.45 9.27
N GLU A 124 14.61 4.85 10.17
CA GLU A 124 15.13 3.49 9.98
C GLU A 124 14.00 2.46 9.95
N GLU A 125 14.33 1.23 9.54
CA GLU A 125 13.37 0.13 9.57
C GLU A 125 12.77 -0.04 10.97
N GLN A 126 11.47 -0.28 11.00
CA GLN A 126 10.77 -0.54 12.25
C GLN A 126 11.12 -1.92 12.77
N LEU A 127 11.31 -2.02 14.08
CA LEU A 127 11.61 -3.26 14.76
C LEU A 127 10.35 -3.87 15.36
N ASP A 128 10.32 -5.20 15.39
CA ASP A 128 9.31 -5.98 16.10
C ASP A 128 10.01 -7.04 16.96
N PRO A 129 10.46 -6.67 18.16
CA PRO A 129 11.25 -7.55 19.02
C PRO A 129 10.46 -8.76 19.53
N ASP A 130 9.12 -8.64 19.55
CA ASP A 130 8.23 -9.67 20.07
C ASP A 130 7.74 -10.63 18.96
N MET A 131 8.18 -10.43 17.71
CA MET A 131 7.79 -11.29 16.60
C MET A 131 8.32 -12.72 16.77
N ASN A 132 7.41 -13.66 17.03
CA ASN A 132 7.69 -15.08 16.92
C ASN A 132 7.63 -15.54 15.45
N ARG A 133 8.77 -15.44 14.74
CA ARG A 133 8.88 -15.81 13.32
C ARG A 133 8.40 -17.23 13.04
N ALA A 134 8.80 -18.20 13.86
CA ALA A 134 8.44 -19.60 13.64
C ALA A 134 6.91 -19.81 13.71
N ALA A 135 6.24 -19.18 14.68
CA ALA A 135 4.79 -19.23 14.78
C ALA A 135 4.09 -18.54 13.59
N LEU A 136 4.59 -17.38 13.17
CA LEU A 136 4.07 -16.66 12.01
C LEU A 136 4.21 -17.48 10.72
N MET A 137 5.38 -18.08 10.47
CA MET A 137 5.60 -18.93 9.29
C MET A 137 4.67 -20.14 9.28
N ALA A 138 4.51 -20.83 10.41
CA ALA A 138 3.61 -21.97 10.51
C ALA A 138 2.13 -21.60 10.25
N LEU A 139 1.72 -20.40 10.66
CA LEU A 139 0.38 -19.87 10.36
C LEU A 139 0.23 -19.57 8.87
N LEU A 140 1.24 -18.94 8.26
CA LEU A 140 1.25 -18.59 6.84
C LEU A 140 1.25 -19.82 5.94
N GLU A 141 2.01 -20.85 6.26
CA GLU A 141 2.03 -22.11 5.49
C GLU A 141 0.62 -22.69 5.34
N ARG A 142 -0.13 -22.74 6.45
CA ARG A 142 -1.53 -23.19 6.45
C ARG A 142 -2.43 -22.28 5.61
N PHE A 143 -2.28 -20.97 5.76
CA PHE A 143 -3.09 -19.99 5.03
C PHE A 143 -2.85 -20.05 3.53
N PHE A 144 -1.59 -20.14 3.09
CA PHE A 144 -1.25 -20.22 1.68
C PHE A 144 -1.70 -21.53 1.06
N GLU A 145 -1.66 -22.63 1.81
CA GLU A 145 -2.22 -23.92 1.38
C GLU A 145 -3.74 -23.84 1.17
N GLU A 146 -4.48 -23.22 2.11
CA GLU A 146 -5.93 -23.07 2.01
C GLU A 146 -6.38 -22.08 0.92
N ALA A 147 -5.61 -21.01 0.71
CA ALA A 147 -5.89 -19.98 -0.29
C ALA A 147 -5.36 -20.32 -1.70
N ASP A 148 -4.76 -21.50 -1.90
CA ASP A 148 -4.11 -21.93 -3.14
C ASP A 148 -3.07 -20.92 -3.68
N LEU A 149 -2.31 -20.33 -2.75
CA LEU A 149 -1.30 -19.32 -3.05
C LEU A 149 0.09 -19.96 -3.20
N SER A 150 0.74 -19.70 -4.33
CA SER A 150 2.14 -20.06 -4.52
C SER A 150 3.06 -18.98 -3.96
N THR A 151 4.15 -19.39 -3.31
CA THR A 151 5.11 -18.45 -2.73
C THR A 151 6.51 -19.03 -2.65
N ASP A 152 7.51 -18.15 -2.69
CA ASP A 152 8.90 -18.51 -2.43
C ASP A 152 9.17 -18.45 -0.91
N TRP A 153 8.95 -19.60 -0.26
CA TRP A 153 9.21 -19.77 1.17
C TRP A 153 10.67 -19.53 1.55
N GLY A 154 11.63 -19.72 0.64
CA GLY A 154 13.04 -19.46 0.91
C GLY A 154 13.27 -17.96 1.13
N SER A 155 12.83 -17.17 0.17
CA SER A 155 12.92 -15.70 0.24
C SER A 155 12.17 -15.12 1.44
N MET A 156 10.98 -15.63 1.78
CA MET A 156 10.23 -15.14 2.94
C MET A 156 10.88 -15.48 4.29
N ASN A 157 11.51 -16.66 4.40
CA ASN A 157 12.18 -17.05 5.63
C ASN A 157 13.39 -16.17 5.96
N GLU A 158 14.10 -15.68 4.92
CA GLU A 158 15.28 -14.83 5.06
C GLU A 158 14.96 -13.33 5.14
N ALA A 159 13.76 -12.91 4.75
CA ALA A 159 13.37 -11.51 4.76
C ALA A 159 13.36 -10.92 6.18
N GLU A 160 13.83 -9.68 6.36
CA GLU A 160 13.74 -8.95 7.63
C GLU A 160 12.28 -8.76 8.10
N PRO A 161 12.01 -8.63 9.41
CA PRO A 161 10.65 -8.57 9.96
C PRO A 161 9.73 -7.55 9.27
N GLU A 162 10.20 -6.32 9.07
CA GLU A 162 9.39 -5.29 8.41
C GLU A 162 9.08 -5.65 6.96
N THR A 163 10.09 -6.08 6.22
CA THR A 163 9.93 -6.49 4.81
C THR A 163 8.93 -7.62 4.68
N LEU A 164 9.01 -8.61 5.57
CA LEU A 164 8.09 -9.74 5.61
C LEU A 164 6.65 -9.29 5.88
N ILE A 165 6.41 -8.54 6.96
CA ILE A 165 5.06 -8.09 7.34
C ILE A 165 4.46 -7.19 6.25
N ASN A 166 5.24 -6.27 5.69
CA ASN A 166 4.76 -5.38 4.64
C ASN A 166 4.43 -6.17 3.36
N SER A 167 5.28 -7.12 2.96
CA SER A 167 5.04 -7.94 1.78
C SER A 167 3.78 -8.80 1.95
N LEU A 168 3.59 -9.42 3.11
CA LEU A 168 2.39 -10.21 3.41
C LEU A 168 1.13 -9.35 3.39
N SER A 169 1.20 -8.15 3.96
CA SER A 169 0.09 -7.19 3.95
C SER A 169 -0.32 -6.78 2.53
N MET A 170 0.62 -6.77 1.59
CA MET A 170 0.40 -6.37 0.20
C MET A 170 0.00 -7.54 -0.71
N LEU A 171 0.52 -8.75 -0.46
CA LEU A 171 0.34 -9.92 -1.32
C LEU A 171 -0.88 -10.77 -0.95
N CYS A 172 -1.28 -10.79 0.33
CA CYS A 172 -2.40 -11.60 0.75
C CYS A 172 -3.72 -11.05 0.18
N PRO A 173 -4.69 -11.94 -0.15
CA PRO A 173 -5.96 -11.57 -0.78
C PRO A 173 -6.95 -11.00 0.24
N PHE A 174 -6.55 -9.95 0.97
CA PHE A 174 -7.41 -9.24 1.90
C PHE A 174 -8.47 -8.40 1.17
N GLU A 175 -9.55 -8.07 1.85
CA GLU A 175 -10.56 -7.14 1.35
C GLU A 175 -10.06 -5.68 1.46
N PRO A 176 -10.63 -4.70 0.73
CA PRO A 176 -10.18 -3.32 0.76
C PRO A 176 -10.07 -2.70 2.16
N GLU A 177 -11.07 -2.92 3.02
CA GLU A 177 -11.08 -2.40 4.41
C GLU A 177 -10.00 -3.04 5.28
N GLU A 178 -9.69 -4.32 5.07
CA GLU A 178 -8.62 -5.02 5.77
C GLU A 178 -7.25 -4.48 5.37
N ARG A 179 -7.04 -4.22 4.07
CA ARG A 179 -5.84 -3.54 3.57
C ARG A 179 -5.71 -2.13 4.14
N GLN A 180 -6.83 -1.42 4.26
CA GLN A 180 -6.83 -0.08 4.85
C GLN A 180 -6.44 -0.13 6.31
N ALA A 181 -6.98 -1.08 7.08
CA ALA A 181 -6.60 -1.26 8.47
C ALA A 181 -5.09 -1.56 8.63
N LEU A 182 -4.52 -2.40 7.74
CA LEU A 182 -3.08 -2.69 7.72
C LEU A 182 -2.22 -1.45 7.39
N LEU A 183 -2.69 -0.57 6.51
CA LEU A 183 -2.06 0.72 6.19
C LEU A 183 -2.05 1.66 7.41
N GLU A 184 -3.20 1.74 8.09
CA GLU A 184 -3.44 2.65 9.20
C GLU A 184 -2.80 2.19 10.52
N ALA A 185 -2.39 0.92 10.62
CA ALA A 185 -1.65 0.42 11.76
C ALA A 185 -0.40 1.27 12.05
N GLU A 186 -0.38 1.90 13.23
CA GLU A 186 0.62 2.93 13.59
C GLU A 186 2.05 2.38 13.61
N THR A 187 2.22 1.15 14.10
CA THR A 187 3.51 0.50 14.33
C THR A 187 3.59 -0.87 13.67
N LEU A 188 4.82 -1.34 13.43
CA LEU A 188 5.05 -2.68 12.88
C LEU A 188 4.45 -3.81 13.74
N PRO A 189 4.59 -3.83 15.08
CA PRO A 189 3.93 -4.83 15.92
C PRO A 189 2.40 -4.80 15.79
N ALA A 190 1.79 -3.61 15.77
CA ALA A 190 0.34 -3.47 15.60
C ALA A 190 -0.11 -4.03 14.22
N ARG A 191 0.67 -3.75 13.17
CA ARG A 191 0.41 -4.30 11.83
C ARG A 191 0.56 -5.83 11.81
N ARG A 192 1.58 -6.39 12.47
CA ARG A 192 1.76 -7.84 12.62
C ARG A 192 0.56 -8.48 13.32
N GLU A 193 0.13 -7.92 14.44
CA GLU A 193 -1.01 -8.47 15.21
C GLU A 193 -2.30 -8.45 14.40
N MET A 194 -2.53 -7.37 13.67
CA MET A 194 -3.66 -7.27 12.74
C MET A 194 -3.56 -8.30 11.62
N LEU A 195 -2.39 -8.42 10.97
CA LEU A 195 -2.14 -9.41 9.94
C LEU A 195 -2.41 -10.84 10.42
N VAL A 196 -1.89 -11.20 11.60
CA VAL A 196 -2.13 -12.51 12.24
C VAL A 196 -3.61 -12.73 12.47
N THR A 197 -4.32 -11.73 13.02
CA THR A 197 -5.76 -11.81 13.29
C THR A 197 -6.56 -12.04 12.01
N LEU A 198 -6.23 -11.33 10.92
CA LEU A 198 -6.88 -11.48 9.61
C LEU A 198 -6.66 -12.88 9.03
N ILE A 199 -5.43 -13.39 9.09
CA ILE A 199 -5.09 -14.73 8.62
C ILE A 199 -5.82 -15.80 9.44
N GLU A 200 -5.81 -15.68 10.77
CA GLU A 200 -6.55 -16.60 11.63
C GLU A 200 -8.04 -16.57 11.33
N TYR A 201 -8.63 -15.39 11.14
CA TYR A 201 -10.03 -15.26 10.78
C TYR A 201 -10.36 -15.96 9.46
N ALA A 202 -9.52 -15.79 8.44
CA ALA A 202 -9.68 -16.45 7.15
C ALA A 202 -9.63 -17.99 7.28
N LEU A 203 -8.66 -18.53 8.03
CA LEU A 203 -8.49 -19.97 8.28
C LEU A 203 -9.63 -20.63 9.09
N HIS A 204 -10.35 -19.86 9.91
CA HIS A 204 -11.46 -20.39 10.71
C HIS A 204 -12.82 -20.33 9.98
N GLY A 205 -12.80 -20.19 8.66
CA GLY A 205 -14.03 -20.13 7.86
C GLY A 205 -14.76 -18.79 7.97
N GLY A 206 -14.05 -17.70 8.27
CA GLY A 206 -14.58 -16.33 8.32
C GLY A 206 -15.26 -15.85 7.02
N ASN A 207 -15.24 -16.67 5.96
CA ASN A 207 -15.92 -16.46 4.69
C ASN A 207 -16.98 -17.52 4.33
N GLU A 208 -17.41 -18.39 5.26
CA GLU A 208 -18.53 -19.33 5.05
C GLU A 208 -19.90 -18.63 4.79
N HIS A 209 -19.94 -17.29 4.78
CA HIS A 209 -21.15 -16.51 4.47
C HIS A 209 -21.27 -15.97 3.04
N LYS A 210 -20.45 -16.43 2.07
CA LYS A 210 -20.54 -15.98 0.66
C LYS A 210 -20.60 -17.12 -0.37
N VAL A 211 -21.30 -18.21 -0.08
CA VAL A 211 -21.85 -19.12 -1.11
C VAL A 211 -23.38 -19.16 -1.01
N MET A 212 -24.01 -18.04 -1.36
CA MET A 212 -25.39 -18.02 -1.84
C MET A 212 -25.56 -16.84 -2.79
N GLN A 213 -25.28 -17.09 -4.07
CA GLN A 213 -26.08 -16.61 -5.19
C GLN A 213 -25.95 -17.56 -6.37
#